data_AF-Q4UDQ2-F1
#
_entry.id   AF-Q4UDQ2-F1
#
_cell.length_a   1.000
_cell.length_b   1.000
_cell.length_c   1.000
_cell.angle_alpha   90.00
_cell.angle_beta   90.00
_cell.angle_gamma   90.00
#
_symmetry.space_group_name_H-M   'P 1'
#
loop_
_entity.id
_entity.type
_entity.pdbx_description
1 polymer ?
#
loop_
_entity_poly.entity_id
_entity_poly.type
_entity_poly.pdbx_seq_one_letter_code
_entity_poly.pdbx_strand_id
1 'polypeptide(L)'
;MKIVFSSQILKYYTLFSFNPINSIFPKSPVIFTRTFTNSPNNTPLSYKNQLEELIEKSNRLLEITNFTESELLENSDVVVYKRNRICPKCSKEVKISIPEQVENVCADAWRYFHKFSYAPNCPIYGIMKFVKYSKLRTEQKALLHN
;
A
#
# COMPACT_ATOMS: atom_id res chain seq x y z
N MET A 1 1.05 18.05 -4.97
CA MET A 1 1.05 16.58 -4.78
C MET A 1 -0.22 16.03 -4.12
N LYS A 2 -1.25 16.85 -3.86
CA LYS A 2 -2.59 16.38 -3.44
C LYS A 2 -3.15 15.21 -4.27
N ILE A 3 -3.02 15.26 -5.60
CA ILE A 3 -3.42 14.15 -6.48
C ILE A 3 -2.62 12.88 -6.20
N VAL A 4 -1.33 12.98 -5.83
CA VAL A 4 -0.48 11.82 -5.49
C VAL A 4 -0.91 11.21 -4.16
N PHE A 5 -1.20 12.03 -3.15
CA PHE A 5 -1.73 11.58 -1.85
C PHE A 5 -3.11 10.94 -2.00
N SER A 6 -4.03 11.58 -2.74
CA SER A 6 -5.32 10.99 -3.11
C SER A 6 -5.15 9.74 -3.98
N SER A 7 -4.16 9.69 -4.88
CA SER A 7 -3.84 8.51 -5.70
C SER A 7 -3.25 7.37 -4.89
N GLN A 8 -2.50 7.68 -3.83
CA GLN A 8 -1.99 6.72 -2.86
C GLN A 8 -3.17 6.14 -2.09
N ILE A 9 -4.05 6.97 -1.53
CA ILE A 9 -5.34 6.55 -0.91
C ILE A 9 -6.17 5.67 -1.87
N LEU A 10 -6.20 6.04 -3.15
CA LEU A 10 -6.84 5.27 -4.22
C LEU A 10 -6.16 3.94 -4.51
N LYS A 11 -4.83 3.87 -4.58
CA LYS A 11 -4.07 2.61 -4.67
C LYS A 11 -4.33 1.74 -3.44
N TYR A 12 -4.39 2.34 -2.25
CA TYR A 12 -4.78 1.68 -1.00
C TYR A 12 -6.20 1.12 -1.04
N TYR A 13 -7.12 1.66 -1.86
CA TYR A 13 -8.49 1.14 -2.02
C TYR A 13 -8.66 0.20 -3.24
N THR A 14 -7.88 0.37 -4.30
CA THR A 14 -7.99 -0.41 -5.56
C THR A 14 -7.18 -1.70 -5.53
N LEU A 15 -6.06 -1.75 -4.79
CA LEU A 15 -5.41 -3.01 -4.39
C LEU A 15 -6.34 -3.88 -3.52
N PHE A 16 -7.44 -3.28 -3.03
CA PHE A 16 -8.51 -3.88 -2.27
C PHE A 16 -9.85 -3.85 -3.02
N SER A 17 -9.84 -4.21 -4.31
CA SER A 17 -10.90 -5.14 -4.72
C SER A 17 -10.71 -6.39 -3.85
N PHE A 18 -11.48 -6.46 -2.77
CA PHE A 18 -11.56 -7.64 -1.92
C PHE A 18 -12.08 -8.79 -2.79
N ASN A 19 -11.20 -9.44 -3.56
CA ASN A 19 -11.42 -10.83 -3.86
C ASN A 19 -11.48 -11.50 -2.49
N PRO A 20 -12.63 -12.06 -2.10
CA PRO A 20 -12.77 -12.67 -0.80
C PRO A 20 -11.64 -13.68 -0.64
N ILE A 21 -11.00 -13.66 0.54
CA ILE A 21 -9.89 -14.56 0.92
C ILE A 21 -10.26 -16.05 0.73
N ASN A 22 -11.54 -16.35 0.46
CA ASN A 22 -12.08 -17.66 0.18
C ASN A 22 -11.71 -18.26 -1.18
N SER A 23 -11.04 -17.58 -2.11
CA SER A 23 -10.74 -18.17 -3.43
C SER A 23 -9.40 -18.91 -3.56
N ILE A 24 -8.53 -18.94 -2.53
CA ILE A 24 -7.15 -19.46 -2.71
C ILE A 24 -6.81 -20.68 -1.82
N PHE A 25 -7.61 -21.03 -0.81
CA PHE A 25 -7.32 -22.23 0.00
C PHE A 25 -8.58 -22.99 0.43
N PRO A 26 -8.88 -24.18 -0.14
CA PRO A 26 -10.03 -24.98 0.28
C PRO A 26 -9.83 -25.71 1.63
N LYS A 27 -8.71 -25.50 2.34
CA LYS A 27 -8.34 -26.28 3.55
C LYS A 27 -7.58 -25.49 4.61
N SER A 28 -8.12 -24.36 5.09
CA SER A 28 -7.65 -23.76 6.35
C SER A 28 -8.78 -23.86 7.40
N PRO A 29 -8.54 -24.46 8.58
CA PRO A 29 -9.56 -24.61 9.62
C PRO A 29 -9.82 -23.32 10.41
N VAL A 30 -9.18 -22.20 10.05
CA VAL A 30 -9.29 -20.94 10.78
C VAL A 30 -10.40 -20.09 10.14
N ILE A 31 -11.63 -20.31 10.62
CA ILE A 31 -12.78 -19.45 10.33
C ILE A 31 -12.58 -18.12 11.07
N PHE A 32 -11.95 -17.14 10.41
CA PHE A 32 -12.05 -15.75 10.86
C PHE A 32 -13.32 -15.14 10.28
N THR A 33 -14.42 -15.20 11.04
CA THR A 33 -15.64 -14.45 10.77
C THR A 33 -15.40 -12.96 11.02
N ARG A 34 -14.87 -12.25 10.03
CA ARG A 34 -15.29 -10.86 9.81
C ARG A 34 -16.36 -10.89 8.74
N THR A 35 -17.61 -10.85 9.17
CA THR A 35 -18.78 -10.65 8.33
C THR A 35 -18.70 -9.27 7.67
N PHE A 36 -18.03 -9.18 6.53
CA PHE A 36 -18.40 -8.20 5.53
C PHE A 36 -19.71 -8.69 4.93
N THR A 37 -20.79 -7.98 5.21
CA THR A 37 -22.12 -8.30 4.70
C THR A 37 -22.10 -8.18 3.17
N ASN A 38 -21.98 -9.33 2.50
CA ASN A 38 -22.31 -9.46 1.09
C ASN A 38 -23.83 -9.37 0.94
N SER A 39 -24.38 -8.16 1.03
CA SER A 39 -25.72 -7.89 0.54
C SER A 39 -25.70 -8.03 -0.98
N PRO A 40 -26.59 -8.81 -1.60
CA PRO A 40 -26.63 -9.06 -3.05
C PRO A 40 -27.00 -7.82 -3.89
N ASN A 41 -27.22 -6.67 -3.25
CA ASN A 41 -27.66 -5.42 -3.89
C ASN A 41 -26.53 -4.44 -4.23
N ASN A 42 -25.26 -4.82 -4.07
CA ASN A 42 -24.14 -3.93 -4.40
C ASN A 42 -23.95 -3.85 -5.92
N THR A 43 -24.70 -2.94 -6.53
CA THR A 43 -24.52 -2.51 -7.92
C THR A 43 -23.17 -1.80 -8.11
N PRO A 44 -22.56 -1.86 -9.31
CA PRO A 44 -21.24 -1.26 -9.61
C PRO A 44 -21.16 0.26 -9.40
N LEU A 45 -22.30 0.92 -9.20
CA LEU A 45 -22.44 2.36 -8.95
C LEU A 45 -21.96 2.79 -7.54
N SER A 46 -21.80 1.84 -6.61
CA SER A 46 -21.46 2.08 -5.20
C SER A 46 -20.00 2.51 -4.96
N TYR A 47 -19.06 2.05 -5.80
CA TYR A 47 -17.62 2.25 -5.57
C TYR A 47 -17.14 3.68 -5.85
N LYS A 48 -17.68 4.35 -6.89
CA LYS A 48 -17.34 5.76 -7.19
C LYS A 48 -17.77 6.70 -6.05
N ASN A 49 -18.94 6.46 -5.47
CA ASN A 49 -19.45 7.28 -4.37
C ASN A 49 -18.62 7.11 -3.10
N GLN A 50 -18.19 5.87 -2.79
CA GLN A 50 -17.29 5.61 -1.66
C GLN A 50 -15.92 6.28 -1.84
N LEU A 51 -15.42 6.31 -3.08
CA LEU A 51 -14.16 6.95 -3.41
C LEU A 51 -14.22 8.46 -3.21
N GLU A 52 -15.25 9.11 -3.73
CA GLU A 52 -15.44 10.54 -3.58
C GLU A 52 -15.57 10.93 -2.09
N GLU A 53 -16.29 10.12 -1.31
CA GLU A 53 -16.42 10.31 0.14
C GLU A 53 -15.07 10.22 0.87
N LEU A 54 -14.19 9.28 0.49
CA LEU A 54 -12.87 9.14 1.08
C LEU A 54 -11.94 10.30 0.74
N ILE A 55 -11.99 10.78 -0.50
CA ILE A 55 -11.24 11.95 -0.93
C ILE A 55 -11.72 13.16 -0.12
N GLU A 56 -13.02 13.36 0.01
CA GLU A 56 -13.60 14.46 0.78
C GLU A 56 -13.18 14.40 2.25
N LYS A 57 -13.30 13.24 2.91
CA LYS A 57 -12.85 13.05 4.30
C LYS A 57 -11.36 13.33 4.45
N SER A 58 -10.53 12.88 3.50
CA SER A 58 -9.08 13.12 3.53
C SER A 58 -8.76 14.62 3.45
N ASN A 59 -9.45 15.36 2.58
CA ASN A 59 -9.26 16.80 2.43
C ASN A 59 -9.67 17.55 3.70
N ARG A 60 -10.81 17.19 4.31
CA ARG A 60 -11.25 17.77 5.59
C ARG A 60 -10.23 17.55 6.71
N LEU A 61 -9.65 16.35 6.79
CA LEU A 61 -8.61 16.06 7.78
C LEU A 61 -7.34 16.90 7.53
N LEU A 62 -6.95 17.10 6.28
CA LEU A 62 -5.81 17.95 5.93
C LEU A 62 -6.04 19.41 6.32
N GLU A 63 -7.26 19.92 6.15
CA GLU A 63 -7.65 21.27 6.57
C GLU A 63 -7.62 21.44 8.09
N ILE A 64 -8.03 20.43 8.86
CA ILE A 64 -8.00 20.47 10.33
C ILE A 64 -6.57 20.41 10.87
N THR A 65 -5.69 19.66 10.21
CA THR A 65 -4.38 19.30 10.76
C THR A 65 -3.22 20.19 10.31
N ASN A 66 -3.46 21.17 9.42
CA ASN A 66 -2.48 22.14 8.93
C ASN A 66 -1.15 21.53 8.45
N PHE A 67 -1.15 20.27 8.01
CA PHE A 67 0.07 19.62 7.51
C PHE A 67 0.49 20.21 6.17
N THR A 68 1.77 20.51 6.02
CA THR A 68 2.36 20.91 4.75
C THR A 68 2.60 19.68 3.85
N GLU A 69 2.58 19.85 2.53
CA GLU A 69 2.88 18.74 1.59
C GLU A 69 4.27 18.14 1.85
N SER A 70 5.24 18.96 2.27
CA SER A 70 6.60 18.55 2.62
C SER A 70 6.65 17.65 3.86
N GLU A 71 5.88 17.96 4.91
CA GLU A 71 5.81 17.12 6.12
C GLU A 71 5.21 15.75 5.81
N LEU A 72 4.17 15.68 4.97
CA LEU A 72 3.60 14.41 4.54
C LEU A 72 4.63 13.58 3.76
N LEU A 73 5.38 14.22 2.85
CA LEU A 73 6.43 13.55 2.10
C LEU A 73 7.53 13.04 3.04
N GLU A 74 8.01 13.84 3.98
CA GLU A 74 9.06 13.45 4.93
C GLU A 74 8.66 12.27 5.83
N ASN A 75 7.37 12.16 6.12
CA ASN A 75 6.78 11.08 6.92
C ASN A 75 6.30 9.87 6.10
N SER A 76 6.38 9.92 4.77
CA SER A 76 6.02 8.79 3.91
C SER A 76 6.96 7.59 4.13
N ASP A 77 6.40 6.39 4.06
CA ASP A 77 7.15 5.15 4.18
C ASP A 77 7.69 4.72 2.82
N VAL A 78 8.98 4.39 2.80
CA VAL A 78 9.73 4.01 1.62
C VAL A 78 10.44 2.68 1.90
N VAL A 79 10.60 1.85 0.89
CA VAL A 79 11.44 0.65 0.98
C VAL A 79 12.73 0.83 0.20
N VAL A 80 13.83 0.33 0.78
CA VAL A 80 15.12 0.16 0.10
C VAL A 80 15.47 -1.32 0.09
N TYR A 81 15.91 -1.82 -1.06
CA TYR A 81 16.30 -3.22 -1.22
C TYR A 81 17.79 -3.43 -0.94
N LYS A 82 18.11 -4.50 -0.21
CA LYS A 82 19.50 -4.90 0.10
C LYS A 82 20.19 -5.67 -1.03
N ARG A 83 19.42 -6.23 -1.98
CA ARG A 83 19.92 -7.09 -3.07
C ARG A 83 19.05 -6.95 -4.31
N ASN A 84 19.64 -7.17 -5.47
CA ASN A 84 18.89 -7.32 -6.72
C ASN A 84 18.15 -8.66 -6.72
N ARG A 85 16.84 -8.64 -6.92
CA ARG A 85 16.01 -9.85 -7.03
C ARG A 85 14.82 -9.59 -7.93
N ILE A 86 14.24 -10.67 -8.44
CA ILE A 86 12.92 -10.65 -9.05
C ILE A 86 11.98 -11.34 -8.07
N CYS A 87 10.88 -10.69 -7.72
CA CYS A 87 9.85 -11.30 -6.88
C CYS A 87 9.20 -12.45 -7.64
N PRO A 88 9.24 -13.71 -7.17
CA PRO A 88 8.67 -14.84 -7.91
C PRO A 88 7.13 -14.83 -7.92
N LYS A 89 6.48 -14.00 -7.09
CA LYS A 89 5.01 -13.89 -7.03
C LYS A 89 4.43 -12.85 -7.98
N CYS A 90 5.04 -11.66 -8.01
CA CYS A 90 4.54 -10.55 -8.83
C CYS A 90 5.47 -10.19 -9.99
N SER A 91 6.52 -10.98 -10.21
CA SER A 91 7.53 -10.81 -11.27
C SER A 91 8.22 -9.44 -11.29
N LYS A 92 8.11 -8.67 -10.20
CA LYS A 92 8.69 -7.34 -10.09
C LYS A 92 10.20 -7.46 -9.87
N GLU A 93 10.97 -6.83 -10.74
CA GLU A 93 12.39 -6.65 -10.55
C GLU A 93 12.64 -5.54 -9.53
N VAL A 94 13.44 -5.84 -8.51
CA VAL A 94 13.87 -4.88 -7.50
C VAL A 94 15.38 -4.73 -7.56
N LYS A 95 15.84 -3.49 -7.51
CA LYS A 95 17.24 -3.12 -7.62
C LYS A 95 17.76 -2.60 -6.28
N ILE A 96 18.99 -2.93 -5.97
CA ILE A 96 19.69 -2.50 -4.76
C ILE A 96 19.79 -0.98 -4.73
N SER A 97 19.63 -0.42 -3.54
CA SER A 97 19.81 1.03 -3.27
C SER A 97 18.88 1.99 -4.02
N ILE A 98 18.03 1.51 -4.94
CA ILE A 98 16.96 2.30 -5.55
C ILE A 98 15.74 2.22 -4.61
N PRO A 99 15.40 3.31 -3.91
CA PRO A 99 14.22 3.34 -3.07
C PRO A 99 12.94 3.28 -3.91
N GLU A 100 11.86 2.77 -3.32
CA GLU A 100 10.52 2.94 -3.86
C GLU A 100 9.50 3.21 -2.75
N GLN A 101 8.48 3.98 -3.09
CA GLN A 101 7.34 4.23 -2.21
C GLN A 101 6.69 2.91 -1.79
N VAL A 102 6.29 2.79 -0.51
CA VAL A 102 5.72 1.55 0.03
C VAL A 102 4.48 1.11 -0.73
N GLU A 103 3.69 2.03 -1.30
CA GLU A 103 2.51 1.70 -2.10
C GLU A 103 2.84 0.94 -3.40
N ASN A 104 4.07 1.05 -3.88
CA ASN A 104 4.48 0.42 -5.14
C ASN A 104 5.05 -0.99 -4.92
N VAL A 105 5.26 -1.43 -3.68
CA VAL A 105 5.87 -2.73 -3.37
C VAL A 105 4.92 -3.88 -3.71
N CYS A 106 5.44 -5.11 -3.68
CA CYS A 106 4.60 -6.31 -3.82
C CYS A 106 3.43 -6.28 -2.82
N ALA A 107 2.20 -6.54 -3.28
CA ALA A 107 1.00 -6.48 -2.44
C ALA A 107 1.09 -7.36 -1.18
N ASP A 108 1.71 -8.54 -1.28
CA ASP A 108 1.93 -9.41 -0.13
C ASP A 108 2.91 -8.82 0.90
N ALA A 109 3.95 -8.14 0.43
CA ALA A 109 4.91 -7.44 1.30
C ALA A 109 4.24 -6.26 1.99
N TRP A 110 3.46 -5.49 1.22
CA TRP A 110 2.68 -4.36 1.72
C TRP A 110 1.70 -4.80 2.82
N ARG A 111 0.95 -5.90 2.58
CA ARG A 111 -0.01 -6.45 3.56
C ARG A 111 0.67 -6.85 4.85
N TYR A 112 1.84 -7.49 4.78
CA TYR A 112 2.57 -7.89 5.97
C TYR A 112 3.14 -6.67 6.72
N PHE A 113 3.70 -5.68 6.01
CA PHE A 113 4.18 -4.44 6.60
C PHE A 113 3.12 -3.69 7.42
N HIS A 114 1.89 -3.60 6.88
CA HIS A 114 0.75 -2.96 7.57
C HIS A 114 -0.04 -3.89 8.49
N LYS A 115 0.47 -5.09 8.81
CA LYS A 115 -0.15 -6.07 9.72
C LYS A 115 -1.54 -6.58 9.26
N PHE A 116 -1.82 -6.53 7.97
CA PHE A 116 -2.97 -7.22 7.36
C PHE A 116 -2.71 -8.72 7.13
N SER A 117 -1.47 -9.17 7.29
CA SER A 117 -1.10 -10.58 7.24
C SER A 117 -0.23 -10.96 8.44
N TYR A 118 -0.40 -12.20 8.93
CA TYR A 118 0.39 -12.75 10.03
C TYR A 118 1.77 -13.24 9.59
N ALA A 119 1.98 -13.50 8.29
CA ALA A 119 3.22 -14.05 7.76
C ALA A 119 3.72 -13.26 6.53
N PRO A 120 5.05 -13.13 6.36
CA PRO A 120 5.63 -12.50 5.19
C PRO A 120 5.47 -13.40 3.97
N ASN A 121 4.33 -13.27 3.29
CA ASN A 121 4.03 -14.05 2.10
C ASN A 121 4.89 -13.68 0.88
N CYS A 122 5.51 -12.50 0.87
CA CYS A 122 6.39 -12.06 -0.19
C CYS A 122 7.81 -12.64 0.02
N PRO A 123 8.35 -13.44 -0.91
CA PRO A 123 9.67 -14.07 -0.74
C PRO A 123 10.85 -13.10 -0.68
N ILE A 124 10.66 -11.87 -1.14
CA ILE A 124 11.67 -10.82 -1.07
C ILE A 124 11.53 -9.90 0.17
N TYR A 125 10.54 -10.14 1.05
CA TYR A 125 10.33 -9.30 2.24
C TYR A 125 11.57 -9.23 3.14
N GLY A 126 12.31 -10.33 3.30
CA GLY A 126 13.52 -10.36 4.14
C GLY A 126 14.66 -9.46 3.64
N ILE A 127 14.65 -9.05 2.37
CA ILE A 127 15.65 -8.12 1.80
C ILE A 127 15.13 -6.68 1.70
N MET A 128 13.88 -6.43 2.11
CA MET A 128 13.27 -5.10 2.17
C MET A 128 13.67 -4.39 3.46
N LYS A 129 14.09 -3.13 3.36
CA LYS A 129 14.32 -2.24 4.50
C LYS A 129 13.34 -1.08 4.41
N PHE A 130 12.34 -1.09 5.29
CA PHE A 130 11.38 0.01 5.42
C PHE A 130 12.01 1.15 6.21
N VAL A 131 11.93 2.36 5.65
CA VAL A 131 12.47 3.60 6.21
C VAL A 131 11.54 4.75 5.88
N LYS A 132 11.59 5.81 6.70
CA LYS A 132 10.92 7.06 6.37
C LYS A 132 11.68 7.80 5.28
N TYR A 133 10.97 8.51 4.41
CA TYR A 133 11.58 9.33 3.36
C TYR A 133 12.59 10.34 3.92
N SER A 134 12.29 10.94 5.07
CA SER A 134 13.20 11.85 5.79
C SER A 134 14.59 11.24 6.03
N LYS A 135 14.68 9.93 6.27
CA LYS A 135 15.92 9.19 6.58
C LYS A 135 16.70 8.72 5.35
N LEU A 136 16.19 8.96 4.13
CA LEU A 136 16.91 8.64 2.90
C LEU A 136 18.06 9.61 2.65
N ARG A 137 19.13 9.12 2.01
CA ARG A 137 20.22 9.97 1.52
C ARG A 137 19.72 10.85 0.36
N THR A 138 20.34 12.01 0.17
CA THR A 138 19.97 12.96 -0.90
C THR A 138 19.99 12.32 -2.29
N GLU A 139 20.99 11.48 -2.57
CA GLU A 139 21.09 10.69 -3.80
C GLU A 139 19.87 9.79 -4.02
N GLN A 140 19.40 9.13 -2.97
CA GLN A 140 18.25 8.23 -3.02
C GLN A 140 16.94 9.00 -3.17
N LYS A 141 16.83 10.17 -2.53
CA LYS A 141 15.66 11.06 -2.69
C LYS A 141 15.51 11.49 -4.15
N ALA A 142 16.61 11.85 -4.83
CA ALA A 142 16.57 12.24 -6.23
C ALA A 142 16.03 11.11 -7.15
N LEU A 143 16.30 9.84 -6.83
CA LEU A 143 15.81 8.70 -7.61
C LEU A 143 14.28 8.47 -7.50
N LEU A 144 13.60 9.03 -6.50
CA LEU A 144 12.15 8.91 -6.36
C LEU A 144 11.37 9.97 -7.15
N HIS A 145 12.02 11.07 -7.54
CA HIS A 145 11.39 12.20 -8.24
C HIS A 145 11.76 12.28 -9.72
N ASN A 146 12.58 11.36 -10.22
CA ASN A 146 12.92 11.18 -11.64
C ASN A 146 12.07 10.07 -12.25
#